data_AF-A0A3B1BGD8-F1
#
_entry.id   AF-A0A3B1BGD8-F1
#
_cell.length_a   1.000
_cell.length_b   1.000
_cell.length_c   1.000
_cell.angle_alpha   90.00
_cell.angle_beta   90.00
_cell.angle_gamma   90.00
#
_symmetry.space_group_name_H-M   'P 1'
#
loop_
_entity.id
_entity.type
_entity.pdbx_description
1 polymer ?
#
loop_
_entity_poly.entity_id
_entity_poly.type
_entity_poly.pdbx_seq_one_letter_code
_entity_poly.pdbx_strand_id
1 'polypeptide(L)'
;NESNLPIKKFVVESDARIALEGAFSGKPGSILIAGTGSIMFGKDSRGNIHRVGGFGRILGDEGSGFHIGRSGLTAVAKQFDGRGETTKLMTLLKEKFNIANSKELILAVYKNNFDIPTVAPLVIQAAEDGDLVCKKIIQTEVDELLLHIKSMKRLLNEEELKISLIGGTITTNNFYARLFKKKVNNIDRVKISEPELEPAVGAALLAKGSLETEI
;
A
#
# COMPACT_ATOMS: atom_id res chain seq x y z
N ASN A 1 5.60 30.98 -31.92
CA ASN A 1 6.79 31.24 -31.08
C ASN A 1 6.68 30.45 -29.79
N GLU A 2 6.81 29.12 -29.87
CA GLU A 2 7.13 28.31 -28.70
C GLU A 2 8.64 28.19 -28.69
N SER A 3 9.27 28.93 -27.79
CA SER A 3 10.71 28.93 -27.58
C SER A 3 11.15 27.52 -27.20
N ASN A 4 11.92 26.90 -28.09
CA ASN A 4 12.63 25.65 -27.90
C ASN A 4 13.62 25.84 -26.73
N LEU A 5 13.17 25.62 -25.49
CA LEU A 5 14.02 25.68 -24.31
C LEU A 5 14.95 24.46 -24.36
N PRO A 6 16.27 24.62 -24.56
CA PRO A 6 17.17 23.48 -24.63
C PRO A 6 17.28 22.84 -23.23
N ILE A 7 16.57 21.74 -23.02
CA ILE A 7 16.71 20.91 -21.82
C ILE A 7 18.08 20.24 -21.89
N LYS A 8 19.03 20.73 -21.09
CA LYS A 8 20.40 20.21 -21.06
C LYS A 8 20.52 18.85 -20.37
N LYS A 9 19.64 18.55 -19.41
CA LYS A 9 19.64 17.30 -18.62
C LYS A 9 18.21 17.00 -18.18
N PHE A 10 17.80 15.73 -18.26
CA PHE A 10 16.55 15.25 -17.70
C PHE A 10 16.79 13.93 -16.96
N VAL A 11 16.04 13.71 -15.89
CA VAL A 11 16.10 12.49 -15.07
C VAL A 11 14.67 11.97 -14.94
N VAL A 12 14.47 10.68 -15.20
CA VAL A 12 13.18 10.01 -15.03
C VAL A 12 13.27 9.13 -13.79
N GLU A 13 12.38 9.37 -12.84
CA GLU A 13 12.33 8.66 -11.57
C GLU A 13 10.93 8.15 -11.26
N SER A 14 10.85 7.15 -10.40
CA SER A 14 9.54 6.65 -9.93
C SER A 14 8.84 7.66 -9.05
N ASP A 15 7.50 7.64 -9.08
CA ASP A 15 6.62 8.37 -8.16
C ASP A 15 6.98 8.11 -6.68
N ALA A 16 7.30 6.85 -6.36
CA ALA A 16 7.74 6.45 -5.04
C ALA A 16 9.09 7.08 -4.66
N ARG A 17 10.05 7.18 -5.59
CA ARG A 17 11.35 7.82 -5.34
C ARG A 17 11.18 9.31 -5.03
N ILE A 18 10.42 10.03 -5.85
CA ILE A 18 10.19 11.47 -5.64
C ILE A 18 9.37 11.72 -4.36
N ALA A 19 8.41 10.85 -4.04
CA ALA A 19 7.64 10.94 -2.81
C ALA A 19 8.51 10.71 -1.56
N LEU A 20 9.45 9.77 -1.62
CA LEU A 20 10.41 9.54 -0.53
C LEU A 20 11.28 10.78 -0.26
N GLU A 21 11.74 11.43 -1.32
CA GLU A 21 12.58 12.62 -1.21
C GLU A 21 11.81 13.82 -0.66
N GLY A 22 10.56 14.01 -1.09
CA GLY A 22 9.67 15.02 -0.53
C GLY A 22 9.34 14.75 0.94
N ALA A 23 9.01 13.50 1.28
CA ALA A 23 8.57 13.12 2.62
C ALA A 23 9.60 13.46 3.72
N PHE A 24 10.90 13.44 3.40
CA PHE A 24 11.98 13.69 4.37
C PHE A 24 12.94 14.80 3.94
N SER A 25 12.53 15.68 3.01
CA SER A 25 13.36 16.81 2.53
C SER A 25 14.80 16.43 2.17
N GLY A 26 15.00 15.33 1.45
CA GLY A 26 16.34 14.87 1.10
C GLY A 26 17.08 14.07 2.17
N LYS A 27 16.52 13.89 3.38
CA LYS A 27 17.14 13.17 4.50
C LYS A 27 16.79 11.68 4.51
N PRO A 28 17.49 10.86 5.32
CA PRO A 28 17.12 9.45 5.53
C PRO A 28 15.71 9.29 6.08
N GLY A 29 15.04 8.23 5.66
CA GLY A 29 13.65 7.96 6.01
C GLY A 29 13.05 6.88 5.11
N SER A 30 11.77 6.61 5.27
CA SER A 30 11.07 5.60 4.47
C SER A 30 9.62 5.97 4.18
N ILE A 31 9.11 5.50 3.06
CA ILE A 31 7.70 5.59 2.70
C ILE A 31 7.11 4.19 2.61
N LEU A 32 5.89 4.03 3.10
CA LEU A 32 5.07 2.85 2.88
C LEU A 32 3.86 3.25 2.04
N ILE A 33 3.76 2.67 0.86
CA ILE A 33 2.64 2.88 -0.06
C ILE A 33 1.72 1.67 0.04
N ALA A 34 0.44 1.90 0.36
CA ALA A 34 -0.60 0.88 0.24
C ALA A 34 -1.88 1.50 -0.34
N GLY A 35 -2.14 1.19 -1.60
CA GLY A 35 -3.31 1.61 -2.38
C GLY A 35 -3.85 0.41 -3.13
N THR A 36 -3.87 0.46 -4.46
CA THR A 36 -4.17 -0.72 -5.29
C THR A 36 -3.12 -1.82 -5.11
N GLY A 37 -1.83 -1.46 -5.09
CA GLY A 37 -0.71 -2.34 -4.73
C GLY A 37 -0.04 -1.89 -3.42
N SER A 38 1.06 -2.53 -3.04
CA SER A 38 1.83 -2.14 -1.85
C SER A 38 3.34 -2.27 -2.05
N ILE A 39 4.08 -1.31 -1.49
CA ILE A 39 5.54 -1.25 -1.59
C ILE A 39 6.10 -0.35 -0.49
N MET A 40 7.29 -0.67 0.01
CA MET A 40 8.04 0.18 0.93
C MET A 40 9.39 0.57 0.31
N PHE A 41 9.71 1.86 0.35
CA PHE A 41 11.02 2.39 -0.02
C PHE A 41 11.68 3.06 1.17
N GLY A 42 13.00 2.98 1.27
CA GLY A 42 13.78 3.64 2.31
C GLY A 42 15.09 4.16 1.78
N LYS A 43 15.57 5.25 2.39
CA LYS A 43 16.89 5.83 2.16
C LYS A 43 17.69 5.80 3.46
N ASP A 44 18.88 5.22 3.43
CA ASP A 44 19.80 5.19 4.58
C ASP A 44 20.60 6.50 4.71
N SER A 45 21.33 6.65 5.81
CA SER A 45 22.24 7.79 6.09
C SER A 45 23.36 7.98 5.06
N ARG A 46 23.67 6.96 4.27
CA ARG A 46 24.66 7.03 3.18
C ARG A 46 24.01 7.38 1.83
N GLY A 47 22.69 7.58 1.80
CA GLY A 47 21.92 7.88 0.59
C GLY A 47 21.52 6.65 -0.23
N ASN A 48 21.80 5.43 0.23
CA ASN A 48 21.42 4.22 -0.50
C ASN A 48 19.92 3.98 -0.42
N ILE A 49 19.34 3.55 -1.54
CA ILE A 49 17.92 3.25 -1.66
C ILE A 49 17.66 1.77 -1.51
N HIS A 50 16.70 1.44 -0.65
CA HIS A 50 16.26 0.10 -0.33
C HIS A 50 14.78 -0.04 -0.68
N ARG A 51 14.39 -1.24 -1.11
CA ARG A 51 13.00 -1.60 -1.44
C ARG A 51 12.60 -2.87 -0.71
N VAL A 52 11.38 -2.90 -0.18
CA VAL A 52 10.73 -4.10 0.33
C VAL A 52 9.35 -4.22 -0.30
N GLY A 53 9.04 -5.41 -0.83
CA GLY A 53 7.78 -5.66 -1.55
C GLY A 53 7.73 -5.03 -2.94
N GLY A 54 6.51 -4.80 -3.42
CA GLY A 54 6.26 -4.23 -4.75
C GLY A 54 6.60 -5.15 -5.91
N PHE A 55 6.46 -6.47 -5.72
CA PHE A 55 6.58 -7.45 -6.80
C PHE A 55 5.31 -7.57 -7.68
N GLY A 56 4.32 -6.72 -7.40
CA GLY A 56 3.05 -6.66 -8.11
C GLY A 56 2.08 -7.78 -7.70
N ARG A 57 0.80 -7.56 -8.01
CA ARG A 57 -0.37 -8.34 -7.59
C ARG A 57 -0.33 -9.87 -7.72
N ILE A 58 0.59 -10.40 -8.54
CA ILE A 58 0.74 -11.86 -8.75
C ILE A 58 1.67 -12.46 -7.69
N LEU A 59 2.76 -11.76 -7.37
CA LEU A 59 3.86 -12.26 -6.52
C LEU A 59 3.99 -11.50 -5.19
N GLY A 60 3.20 -10.46 -4.99
CA GLY A 60 3.17 -9.66 -3.77
C GLY A 60 1.97 -8.72 -3.73
N ASP A 61 2.21 -7.47 -3.35
CA ASP A 61 1.19 -6.47 -3.02
C ASP A 61 0.37 -6.83 -1.76
N GLU A 62 0.94 -7.61 -0.83
CA GLU A 62 0.30 -7.93 0.44
C GLU A 62 -0.01 -6.65 1.25
N GLY A 63 -1.18 -6.61 1.89
CA GLY A 63 -1.66 -5.40 2.57
C GLY A 63 -2.21 -4.31 1.64
N SER A 64 -2.22 -4.53 0.33
CA SER A 64 -2.88 -3.64 -0.63
C SER A 64 -4.39 -3.88 -0.70
N GLY A 65 -5.10 -2.93 -1.29
CA GLY A 65 -6.51 -3.07 -1.64
C GLY A 65 -6.75 -4.23 -2.61
N PHE A 66 -5.82 -4.52 -3.55
CA PHE A 66 -5.96 -5.69 -4.41
C PHE A 66 -5.92 -6.98 -3.60
N HIS A 67 -4.93 -7.14 -2.72
CA HIS A 67 -4.74 -8.37 -1.95
C HIS A 67 -5.87 -8.58 -0.94
N ILE A 68 -6.29 -7.52 -0.22
CA ILE A 68 -7.49 -7.54 0.65
C ILE A 68 -8.75 -7.95 -0.15
N GLY A 69 -8.99 -7.32 -1.30
CA GLY A 69 -10.14 -7.62 -2.14
C GLY A 69 -10.14 -9.06 -2.66
N ARG A 70 -9.00 -9.54 -3.16
CA ARG A 70 -8.81 -10.92 -3.62
C ARG A 70 -9.03 -11.93 -2.50
N SER A 71 -8.50 -11.68 -1.30
CA SER A 71 -8.71 -12.50 -0.11
C SER A 71 -10.20 -12.58 0.25
N GLY A 72 -10.92 -11.44 0.20
CA GLY A 72 -12.37 -11.39 0.41
C GLY A 72 -13.17 -12.20 -0.61
N LEU A 73 -12.90 -12.01 -1.91
CA LEU A 73 -13.55 -12.79 -2.98
C LEU A 73 -13.26 -14.29 -2.86
N THR A 74 -12.04 -14.65 -2.46
CA THR A 74 -11.66 -16.05 -2.22
C THR A 74 -12.42 -16.65 -1.05
N ALA A 75 -12.65 -15.89 0.02
CA ALA A 75 -13.46 -16.34 1.15
C ALA A 75 -14.93 -16.58 0.75
N VAL A 76 -15.50 -15.67 -0.05
CA VAL A 76 -16.87 -15.82 -0.59
C VAL A 76 -16.97 -17.01 -1.53
N ALA A 77 -15.97 -17.26 -2.37
CA ALA A 77 -15.92 -18.45 -3.23
C ALA A 77 -15.92 -19.75 -2.40
N LYS A 78 -15.16 -19.81 -1.30
CA LYS A 78 -15.18 -20.94 -0.37
C LYS A 78 -16.53 -21.09 0.36
N GLN A 79 -17.20 -20.00 0.68
CA GLN A 79 -18.55 -20.07 1.24
C GLN A 79 -19.55 -20.66 0.23
N PHE A 80 -19.49 -20.27 -1.04
CA PHE A 80 -20.39 -20.78 -2.08
C PHE A 80 -20.27 -22.29 -2.31
N ASP A 81 -19.07 -22.86 -2.17
CA ASP A 81 -18.84 -24.31 -2.35
C ASP A 81 -18.83 -25.10 -1.03
N GLY A 82 -19.19 -24.46 0.09
CA GLY A 82 -19.35 -25.10 1.40
C GLY A 82 -18.05 -25.40 2.15
N ARG A 83 -16.89 -24.95 1.67
CA ARG A 83 -15.59 -25.14 2.35
C ARG A 83 -15.21 -23.99 3.28
N GLY A 84 -15.93 -22.87 3.22
CA GLY A 84 -15.70 -21.67 4.00
C GLY A 84 -16.78 -21.39 5.02
N GLU A 85 -16.46 -20.57 6.02
CA GLU A 85 -17.42 -20.05 6.99
C GLU A 85 -18.35 -19.01 6.35
N THR A 86 -19.53 -18.81 6.96
CA THR A 86 -20.47 -17.75 6.55
C THR A 86 -19.86 -16.37 6.82
N THR A 87 -19.87 -15.50 5.81
CA THR A 87 -19.45 -14.10 5.92
C THR A 87 -20.54 -13.12 5.49
N LYS A 88 -20.64 -11.99 6.21
CA LYS A 88 -21.44 -10.80 5.87
C LYS A 88 -21.01 -10.19 4.52
N LEU A 89 -19.77 -10.45 4.09
CA LEU A 89 -19.24 -9.95 2.82
C LEU A 89 -20.10 -10.41 1.63
N MET A 90 -20.71 -11.59 1.69
CA MET A 90 -21.61 -12.06 0.63
C MET A 90 -22.81 -11.12 0.43
N THR A 91 -23.42 -10.65 1.52
CA THR A 91 -24.53 -9.69 1.45
C THR A 91 -24.06 -8.36 0.86
N LEU A 92 -22.92 -7.84 1.31
CA LEU A 92 -22.36 -6.58 0.81
C LEU A 92 -21.99 -6.65 -0.69
N LEU A 93 -21.45 -7.79 -1.15
CA LEU A 93 -21.14 -8.01 -2.56
C LEU A 93 -22.41 -8.11 -3.41
N LYS A 94 -23.46 -8.75 -2.89
CA LYS A 94 -24.76 -8.79 -3.55
C LYS A 94 -25.35 -7.40 -3.69
N GLU A 95 -25.37 -6.61 -2.63
CA GLU A 95 -25.95 -5.26 -2.62
C GLU A 95 -25.19 -4.29 -3.53
N LYS A 96 -23.85 -4.33 -3.50
CA LYS A 96 -23.02 -3.37 -4.24
C LYS A 96 -22.74 -3.77 -5.69
N PHE A 97 -22.56 -5.06 -5.95
CA PHE A 97 -22.07 -5.55 -7.25
C PHE A 97 -23.00 -6.57 -7.91
N ASN A 98 -24.16 -6.86 -7.30
CA ASN A 98 -25.10 -7.88 -7.78
C ASN A 98 -24.46 -9.27 -7.93
N ILE A 99 -23.54 -9.61 -7.02
CA ILE A 99 -22.90 -10.93 -6.93
C ILE A 99 -23.58 -11.71 -5.81
N ALA A 100 -24.54 -12.57 -6.16
CA ALA A 100 -25.35 -13.37 -5.26
C ALA A 100 -24.99 -14.87 -5.27
N ASN A 101 -24.29 -15.35 -6.30
CA ASN A 101 -23.91 -16.76 -6.44
C ASN A 101 -22.54 -16.96 -7.12
N SER A 102 -22.05 -18.21 -7.13
CA SER A 102 -20.74 -18.58 -7.70
C SER A 102 -20.62 -18.27 -9.19
N LYS A 103 -21.70 -18.45 -9.97
CA LYS A 103 -21.72 -18.16 -11.42
C LYS A 103 -21.50 -16.67 -11.68
N GLU A 104 -22.19 -15.82 -10.93
CA GLU A 104 -22.04 -14.36 -11.03
C GLU A 104 -20.65 -13.90 -10.61
N LEU A 105 -20.09 -14.48 -9.54
CA LEU A 105 -18.72 -14.18 -9.12
C LEU A 105 -17.68 -14.53 -10.19
N ILE A 106 -17.77 -15.73 -10.77
CA ILE A 106 -16.86 -16.18 -11.84
C ILE A 106 -17.01 -15.28 -13.07
N LEU A 107 -18.24 -14.96 -13.47
CA LEU A 107 -18.50 -14.08 -14.61
C LEU A 107 -17.91 -12.68 -14.38
N ALA A 108 -18.14 -12.09 -13.19
CA ALA A 108 -17.60 -10.80 -12.84
C ALA A 108 -16.07 -10.76 -12.99
N VAL A 109 -15.36 -11.67 -12.30
CA VAL A 109 -13.90 -11.67 -12.23
C VAL A 109 -13.24 -12.00 -13.57
N TYR A 110 -13.73 -13.01 -14.29
CA TYR A 110 -13.03 -13.54 -15.47
C TYR A 110 -13.56 -13.07 -16.82
N LYS A 111 -14.78 -12.50 -16.87
CA LYS A 111 -15.39 -12.02 -18.13
C LYS A 111 -15.62 -10.53 -18.14
N ASN A 112 -15.89 -9.91 -16.99
CA ASN A 112 -16.30 -8.50 -16.94
C ASN A 112 -15.19 -7.56 -16.44
N ASN A 113 -13.92 -8.00 -16.42
CA ASN A 113 -12.77 -7.23 -15.93
C ASN A 113 -13.02 -6.56 -14.57
N PHE A 114 -13.65 -7.29 -13.65
CA PHE A 114 -14.04 -6.75 -12.35
C PHE A 114 -12.84 -6.18 -11.59
N ASP A 115 -12.99 -4.95 -11.09
CA ASP A 115 -11.92 -4.23 -10.40
C ASP A 115 -11.81 -4.71 -8.94
N ILE A 116 -11.02 -5.77 -8.73
CA ILE A 116 -10.84 -6.47 -7.44
C ILE A 116 -10.57 -5.52 -6.24
N PRO A 117 -9.69 -4.49 -6.33
CA PRO A 117 -9.47 -3.53 -5.25
C PRO A 117 -10.73 -2.86 -4.70
N THR A 118 -11.79 -2.72 -5.50
CA THR A 118 -13.07 -2.12 -5.07
C THR A 118 -13.82 -2.93 -4.02
N VAL A 119 -13.41 -4.19 -3.81
CA VAL A 119 -13.94 -5.08 -2.77
C VAL A 119 -13.30 -4.80 -1.41
N ALA A 120 -12.07 -4.27 -1.36
CA ALA A 120 -11.38 -4.04 -0.08
C ALA A 120 -12.20 -3.19 0.90
N PRO A 121 -12.84 -2.07 0.52
CA PRO A 121 -13.72 -1.34 1.42
C PRO A 121 -14.84 -2.18 2.03
N LEU A 122 -15.40 -3.15 1.29
CA LEU A 122 -16.43 -4.05 1.81
C LEU A 122 -15.87 -5.07 2.81
N VAL A 123 -14.65 -5.58 2.58
CA VAL A 123 -13.97 -6.46 3.54
C VAL A 123 -13.68 -5.71 4.84
N ILE A 124 -13.19 -4.48 4.72
CA ILE A 124 -12.90 -3.61 5.87
C ILE A 124 -14.19 -3.31 6.65
N GLN A 125 -15.28 -2.97 5.94
CA GLN A 125 -16.59 -2.72 6.54
C GLN A 125 -17.12 -3.98 7.27
N ALA A 126 -17.12 -5.14 6.61
CA ALA A 126 -17.57 -6.38 7.23
C ALA A 126 -16.77 -6.72 8.49
N ALA A 127 -15.44 -6.52 8.47
CA ALA A 127 -14.59 -6.72 9.63
C ALA A 127 -14.94 -5.76 10.78
N GLU A 128 -15.20 -4.48 10.46
CA GLU A 128 -15.66 -3.48 11.42
C GLU A 128 -17.01 -3.87 12.05
N ASP A 129 -17.93 -4.41 11.24
CA ASP A 129 -19.24 -4.90 11.65
C ASP A 129 -19.21 -6.26 12.38
N GLY A 130 -18.03 -6.77 12.73
CA GLY A 130 -17.88 -7.96 13.56
C GLY A 130 -17.69 -9.28 12.82
N ASP A 131 -17.61 -9.28 11.49
CA ASP A 131 -17.37 -10.49 10.70
C ASP A 131 -16.00 -11.11 11.00
N LEU A 132 -15.98 -12.35 11.48
CA LEU A 132 -14.74 -13.04 11.90
C LEU A 132 -13.83 -13.40 10.71
N VAL A 133 -14.41 -13.77 9.56
CA VAL A 133 -13.66 -14.11 8.34
C VAL A 133 -12.92 -12.87 7.84
N CYS A 134 -13.62 -11.75 7.73
CA CYS A 134 -13.04 -10.49 7.29
C CYS A 134 -12.06 -9.92 8.32
N LYS A 135 -12.33 -10.04 9.62
CA LYS A 135 -11.36 -9.67 10.66
C LYS A 135 -10.05 -10.45 10.53
N LYS A 136 -10.12 -11.75 10.24
CA LYS A 136 -8.94 -12.59 10.02
C LYS A 136 -8.15 -12.12 8.79
N ILE A 137 -8.84 -11.83 7.68
CA ILE A 137 -8.21 -11.26 6.49
C ILE A 137 -7.50 -9.95 6.84
N ILE A 138 -8.21 -8.98 7.42
CA ILE A 138 -7.63 -7.69 7.81
C ILE A 138 -6.42 -7.88 8.75
N GLN A 139 -6.49 -8.82 9.68
CA GLN A 139 -5.38 -9.12 10.58
C GLN A 139 -4.15 -9.61 9.80
N THR A 140 -4.31 -10.60 8.92
CA THR A 140 -3.22 -11.10 8.06
C THR A 140 -2.61 -9.98 7.21
N GLU A 141 -3.46 -9.18 6.56
CA GLU A 141 -3.01 -8.11 5.66
C GLU A 141 -2.29 -6.97 6.40
N VAL A 142 -2.66 -6.69 7.66
CA VAL A 142 -1.89 -5.76 8.51
C VAL A 142 -0.54 -6.38 8.84
N ASP A 143 -0.50 -7.65 9.23
CA ASP A 143 0.74 -8.32 9.65
C ASP A 143 1.77 -8.37 8.50
N GLU A 144 1.33 -8.52 7.26
CA GLU A 144 2.18 -8.42 6.06
C GLU A 144 2.82 -7.03 5.89
N LEU A 145 2.06 -5.94 6.12
CA LEU A 145 2.67 -4.60 6.12
C LEU A 145 3.65 -4.40 7.28
N LEU A 146 3.43 -5.05 8.42
CA LEU A 146 4.41 -5.02 9.52
C LEU A 146 5.69 -5.79 9.17
N LEU A 147 5.61 -6.85 8.35
CA LEU A 147 6.79 -7.54 7.82
C LEU A 147 7.60 -6.63 6.88
N HIS A 148 6.94 -5.78 6.10
CA HIS A 148 7.60 -4.74 5.30
C HIS A 148 8.41 -3.81 6.20
N ILE A 149 7.76 -3.26 7.24
CA ILE A 149 8.38 -2.35 8.21
C ILE A 149 9.58 -2.98 8.91
N LYS A 150 9.43 -4.21 9.43
CA LYS A 150 10.51 -4.94 10.11
C LYS A 150 11.69 -5.17 9.18
N SER A 151 11.43 -5.49 7.92
CA SER A 151 12.47 -5.73 6.93
C SER A 151 13.20 -4.44 6.55
N MET A 152 12.47 -3.35 6.34
CA MET A 152 13.08 -2.04 6.06
C MET A 152 13.91 -1.54 7.25
N LYS A 153 13.43 -1.73 8.49
CA LYS A 153 14.18 -1.38 9.70
C LYS A 153 15.56 -2.05 9.73
N ARG A 154 15.64 -3.33 9.35
CA ARG A 154 16.92 -4.07 9.27
C ARG A 154 17.82 -3.56 8.14
N LEU A 155 17.26 -3.22 6.99
CA LEU A 155 18.02 -2.75 5.83
C LEU A 155 18.62 -1.36 6.05
N LEU A 156 17.85 -0.43 6.62
CA LEU A 156 18.35 0.92 6.91
C LEU A 156 19.31 0.92 8.10
N ASN A 157 19.07 0.07 9.11
CA ASN A 157 19.89 -0.04 10.31
C ASN A 157 20.12 1.31 11.03
N GLU A 158 19.09 2.16 11.00
CA GLU A 158 19.10 3.49 11.61
C GLU A 158 18.59 3.47 13.06
N GLU A 159 18.90 4.53 13.82
CA GLU A 159 18.49 4.64 15.22
C GLU A 159 16.96 4.63 15.37
N GLU A 160 16.24 5.29 14.49
CA GLU A 160 14.79 5.33 14.46
C GLU A 160 14.32 5.21 13.01
N LEU A 161 13.35 4.33 12.74
CA LEU A 161 12.75 4.23 11.42
C LEU A 161 11.57 5.20 11.33
N LYS A 162 11.75 6.29 10.59
CA LYS A 162 10.66 7.23 10.25
C LYS A 162 9.96 6.75 8.98
N ILE A 163 8.62 6.71 9.04
CA ILE A 163 7.78 6.20 7.95
C ILE A 163 6.72 7.25 7.59
N SER A 164 6.66 7.66 6.33
CA SER A 164 5.51 8.39 5.79
C SER A 164 4.58 7.43 5.05
N LEU A 165 3.27 7.55 5.29
CA LEU A 165 2.27 6.64 4.72
C LEU A 165 1.63 7.26 3.49
N ILE A 166 1.49 6.48 2.42
CA ILE A 166 0.89 6.91 1.16
C ILE A 166 -0.16 5.88 0.75
N GLY A 167 -1.28 6.36 0.18
CA GLY A 167 -2.32 5.51 -0.37
C GLY A 167 -3.54 5.36 0.54
N GLY A 168 -4.73 5.46 -0.07
CA GLY A 168 -6.00 5.57 0.64
C GLY A 168 -6.32 4.39 1.56
N THR A 169 -5.78 3.21 1.32
CA THR A 169 -6.03 2.01 2.13
C THR A 169 -5.56 2.20 3.57
N ILE A 170 -4.41 2.86 3.78
CA ILE A 170 -3.78 3.04 5.10
C ILE A 170 -3.84 4.49 5.63
N THR A 171 -4.18 5.47 4.78
CA THR A 171 -4.29 6.88 5.20
C THR A 171 -5.70 7.30 5.59
N THR A 172 -6.75 6.66 5.05
CA THR A 172 -8.14 6.99 5.40
C THR A 172 -8.53 6.47 6.79
N ASN A 173 -9.50 7.12 7.45
CA ASN A 173 -9.98 6.70 8.77
C ASN A 173 -10.93 5.48 8.68
N ASN A 174 -10.38 4.31 8.39
CA ASN A 174 -11.10 3.04 8.32
C ASN A 174 -10.54 2.03 9.35
N PHE A 175 -11.24 0.91 9.56
CA PHE A 175 -10.81 -0.11 10.53
C PHE A 175 -9.41 -0.67 10.26
N TYR A 176 -9.06 -0.95 9.00
CA TYR A 176 -7.74 -1.45 8.61
C TYR A 176 -6.61 -0.47 8.95
N ALA A 177 -6.75 0.80 8.56
CA ALA A 177 -5.80 1.86 8.83
C ALA A 177 -5.62 2.09 10.34
N ARG A 178 -6.71 2.10 11.13
CA ARG A 178 -6.63 2.23 12.59
C ARG A 178 -5.90 1.06 13.23
N LEU A 179 -6.21 -0.17 12.81
CA LEU A 179 -5.52 -1.37 13.31
C LEU A 179 -4.04 -1.37 12.96
N PHE A 180 -3.71 -1.05 11.71
CA PHE A 180 -2.34 -0.91 11.22
C PHE A 180 -1.56 0.12 12.04
N LYS A 181 -2.05 1.36 12.14
CA LYS A 181 -1.40 2.44 12.90
C LYS A 181 -1.22 2.07 14.37
N LYS A 182 -2.22 1.44 15.00
CA LYS A 182 -2.12 0.92 16.38
C LYS A 182 -0.98 -0.08 16.53
N LYS A 183 -0.84 -1.02 15.59
CA LYS A 183 0.24 -2.03 15.65
C LYS A 183 1.62 -1.44 15.38
N VAL A 184 1.74 -0.49 14.45
CA VAL A 184 3.00 0.21 14.16
C VAL A 184 3.50 0.97 15.38
N ASN A 185 2.59 1.66 16.10
CA ASN A 185 2.94 2.39 17.32
C ASN A 185 3.48 1.50 18.46
N ASN A 186 3.28 0.17 18.38
CA ASN A 186 3.83 -0.78 19.33
C ASN A 186 5.18 -1.36 18.89
N ILE A 187 5.71 -0.97 17.72
CA ILE A 187 7.03 -1.39 17.27
C ILE A 187 8.07 -0.41 17.80
N ASP A 188 9.06 -0.95 18.53
CA ASP A 188 10.15 -0.15 19.09
C ASP A 188 10.91 0.64 18.01
N ARG A 189 11.15 1.93 18.28
CA ARG A 189 11.92 2.86 17.44
C ARG A 189 11.42 2.89 15.99
N VAL A 190 10.09 2.88 15.81
CA VAL A 190 9.40 3.13 14.54
C VAL A 190 8.40 4.25 14.75
N LYS A 191 8.42 5.25 13.87
CA LYS A 191 7.56 6.43 13.98
C LYS A 191 6.89 6.77 12.65
N ILE A 192 5.56 6.83 12.66
CA ILE A 192 4.80 7.39 11.54
C ILE A 192 4.94 8.91 11.57
N SER A 193 5.28 9.51 10.43
CA SER A 193 5.49 10.94 10.25
C SER A 193 4.73 11.44 9.03
N GLU A 194 4.18 12.65 9.12
CA GLU A 194 3.63 13.34 7.96
C GLU A 194 4.77 13.74 7.00
N PRO A 195 4.53 13.76 5.68
CA PRO A 195 5.54 14.20 4.72
C PRO A 195 5.93 15.67 4.97
N GLU A 196 7.22 15.97 4.95
CA GLU A 196 7.73 17.34 5.12
C GLU A 196 7.44 18.23 3.91
N LEU A 197 7.46 17.66 2.69
CA LEU A 197 7.27 18.36 1.42
C LEU A 197 6.45 17.51 0.44
N GLU A 198 5.85 18.20 -0.53
CA GLU A 198 5.13 17.58 -1.65
C GLU A 198 6.07 16.78 -2.58
N PRO A 199 5.60 15.70 -3.23
CA PRO A 199 6.42 14.88 -4.15
C PRO A 199 7.06 15.68 -5.29
N ALA A 200 6.39 16.73 -5.79
CA ALA A 200 6.92 17.60 -6.83
C ALA A 200 8.20 18.35 -6.37
N VAL A 201 8.27 18.73 -5.09
CA VAL A 201 9.47 19.33 -4.50
C VAL A 201 10.56 18.28 -4.34
N GLY A 202 10.19 17.03 -4.01
CA GLY A 202 11.11 15.89 -4.02
C GLY A 202 11.77 15.66 -5.37
N ALA A 203 11.04 15.80 -6.47
CA ALA A 203 11.61 15.73 -7.83
C ALA A 203 12.65 16.83 -8.08
N ALA A 204 12.39 18.06 -7.61
CA ALA A 204 13.34 19.17 -7.71
C ALA A 204 14.61 18.93 -6.87
N LEU A 205 14.49 18.33 -5.68
CA LEU A 205 15.63 17.95 -4.83
C LEU A 205 16.54 16.94 -5.53
N LEU A 206 15.98 15.91 -6.18
CA LEU A 206 16.74 14.93 -6.96
C LEU A 206 17.46 15.57 -8.14
N ALA A 207 16.76 16.43 -8.88
CA ALA A 207 17.34 17.14 -10.02
C ALA A 207 18.54 17.99 -9.57
N LYS A 208 18.42 18.71 -8.45
CA LYS A 208 19.52 19.51 -7.88
C LYS A 208 20.72 18.63 -7.50
N GLY A 209 20.51 17.54 -6.76
CA GLY A 209 21.60 16.65 -6.35
C GLY A 209 22.37 16.04 -7.52
N SER A 210 21.67 15.73 -8.62
CA SER A 210 22.28 15.21 -9.86
C SER A 210 23.14 16.21 -10.64
N LEU A 211 23.01 17.50 -10.33
CA LEU A 211 23.84 18.58 -10.89
C LEU A 211 25.08 18.86 -10.03
N GLU A 212 25.02 18.55 -8.72
CA GLU A 212 26.10 18.82 -7.76
C GLU A 212 27.13 17.68 -7.68
N THR A 213 26.81 16.46 -8.13
CA THR A 213 27.71 15.28 -8.07
C THR A 213 28.74 15.20 -9.21
N GLU A 214 28.79 16.18 -10.12
CA GLU A 214 29.67 16.23 -11.30
C GLU A 214 30.82 17.26 -11.18
N ILE A 215 31.16 17.71 -9.96
CA ILE A 215 32.32 18.59 -9.66
C ILE A 215 33.33 17.80 -8.83
#